data_AF-A0A965LMI5-F1
#
_entry.id   AF-A0A965LMI5-F1
#
_cell.length_a   1.000
_cell.length_b   1.000
_cell.length_c   1.000
_cell.angle_alpha   90.00
_cell.angle_beta   90.00
_cell.angle_gamma   90.00
#
_symmetry.space_group_name_H-M   'P 1'
#
loop_
_entity.id
_entity.type
_entity.pdbx_description
1 polymer ?
#
loop_
_entity_poly.entity_id
_entity_poly.type
_entity_poly.pdbx_seq_one_letter_code
_entity_poly.pdbx_strand_id
1 'polypeptide(L)'
;MTARLRRLCGTTRTTLTSSFWQPRSEMQDDAIRYLTNHLQYGTNQEDKCAYVRYLLTTELLPHVKFAGETVPLEVLNARRTMLMAAMIRRLLLTYCKKIPLDDRDAYPNKRVVTTGALLTHLFRQLFQKVCNDTRNEFVQEVNNDAWKKAGQPTTSTRSSKCPRSRER
;
A
#
# COMPACT_ATOMS: atom_id res chain seq x y z
N MET A 1 51.70 -43.81 6.53
CA MET A 1 51.04 -44.21 7.80
C MET A 1 50.07 -43.09 8.18
N THR A 2 48.80 -43.23 7.77
CA THR A 2 47.64 -43.43 8.67
C THR A 2 47.29 -42.17 9.46
N ALA A 3 46.28 -41.41 9.00
CA ALA A 3 44.89 -41.51 9.46
C ALA A 3 44.71 -40.84 10.84
N ARG A 4 44.01 -39.69 10.95
CA ARG A 4 42.54 -39.57 11.01
C ARG A 4 42.15 -39.13 12.42
N LEU A 5 41.74 -37.87 12.56
CA LEU A 5 40.71 -37.45 13.52
C LEU A 5 40.04 -36.17 13.01
N ARG A 6 39.18 -36.36 12.00
CA ARG A 6 37.99 -35.50 11.84
C ARG A 6 37.03 -35.87 12.96
N ARG A 7 36.60 -34.89 13.76
CA ARG A 7 35.22 -34.81 14.27
C ARG A 7 34.94 -33.44 14.88
N LEU A 8 33.91 -32.81 14.33
CA LEU A 8 32.93 -31.95 15.02
C LEU A 8 33.37 -30.53 15.37
N CYS A 9 33.32 -29.62 14.38
CA CYS A 9 32.78 -28.30 14.64
C CYS A 9 31.79 -27.97 13.52
N GLY A 10 30.50 -28.09 13.85
CA GLY A 10 29.40 -27.77 12.96
C GLY A 10 29.37 -26.27 12.67
N THR A 11 29.50 -25.95 11.40
CA THR A 11 28.67 -25.00 10.65
C THR A 11 27.96 -23.91 11.48
N THR A 12 28.70 -22.90 11.95
CA THR A 12 28.23 -21.52 11.90
C THR A 12 29.37 -20.67 11.38
N ARG A 13 29.35 -20.45 10.06
CA ARG A 13 30.27 -19.55 9.38
C ARG A 13 29.91 -18.14 9.83
N THR A 14 30.59 -17.64 10.86
CA THR A 14 30.62 -16.22 11.22
C THR A 14 31.32 -15.45 10.11
N THR A 15 30.60 -15.10 9.05
CA THR A 15 30.97 -13.99 8.16
C THR A 15 30.35 -12.71 8.72
N LEU A 16 30.94 -12.18 9.79
CA LEU A 16 30.56 -10.89 10.35
C LEU A 16 31.75 -9.92 10.34
N THR A 17 32.52 -9.87 9.24
CA THR A 17 33.57 -8.85 9.09
C THR A 17 33.91 -8.45 7.64
N SER A 18 33.08 -8.75 6.62
CA SER A 18 33.39 -8.31 5.24
C SER A 18 32.23 -7.73 4.42
N SER A 19 31.04 -7.49 5.00
CA SER A 19 29.85 -7.04 4.26
C SER A 19 29.40 -5.61 4.56
N PHE A 20 30.26 -4.77 5.16
CA PHE A 20 29.87 -3.40 5.53
C PHE A 20 29.60 -2.49 4.32
N TRP A 21 30.20 -2.78 3.17
CA TRP A 21 29.99 -2.07 1.91
C TRP A 21 29.24 -2.95 0.91
N GLN A 22 28.02 -3.35 1.25
CA GLN A 22 27.12 -3.95 0.25
C GLN A 22 26.63 -2.85 -0.70
N PRO A 23 26.54 -3.12 -2.02
CA PRO A 23 26.08 -2.13 -2.98
C PRO A 23 24.65 -1.67 -2.64
N ARG A 24 24.42 -0.36 -2.81
CA ARG A 24 23.17 0.33 -2.41
C ARG A 24 21.89 -0.30 -2.99
N SER A 25 21.98 -0.98 -4.12
CA SER A 25 20.85 -1.70 -4.74
C SER A 25 20.43 -2.93 -3.93
N GLU A 26 21.40 -3.72 -3.46
CA GLU A 26 21.13 -4.98 -2.75
C GLU A 26 20.46 -4.75 -1.40
N MET A 27 20.86 -3.71 -0.67
CA MET A 27 20.24 -3.36 0.62
C MET A 27 18.79 -2.89 0.47
N GLN A 28 18.48 -2.17 -0.61
CA GLN A 28 17.11 -1.70 -0.86
C GLN A 28 16.17 -2.86 -1.18
N ASP A 29 16.64 -3.80 -2.00
CA ASP A 29 15.85 -4.97 -2.36
C ASP A 29 15.62 -5.91 -1.18
N ASP A 30 16.62 -6.06 -0.30
CA ASP A 30 16.47 -6.85 0.93
C ASP A 30 15.49 -6.20 1.92
N ALA A 31 15.57 -4.87 2.09
CA ALA A 31 14.60 -4.13 2.90
C ALA A 31 13.17 -4.26 2.37
N ILE A 32 12.98 -4.26 1.04
CA ILE A 32 11.66 -4.45 0.41
C ILE A 32 11.15 -5.87 0.67
N ARG A 33 12.02 -6.89 0.60
CA ARG A 33 11.66 -8.27 0.96
C ARG A 33 11.26 -8.38 2.42
N TYR A 34 11.98 -7.73 3.32
CA TYR A 34 11.64 -7.66 4.74
C TYR A 34 10.24 -7.05 4.95
N LEU A 35 9.96 -5.89 4.35
CA LEU A 35 8.64 -5.25 4.43
C LEU A 35 7.53 -6.13 3.86
N THR A 36 7.81 -6.84 2.77
CA THR A 36 6.86 -7.75 2.13
C THR A 36 6.46 -8.89 3.06
N ASN A 37 7.40 -9.44 3.83
CA ASN A 37 7.13 -10.53 4.78
C ASN A 37 6.30 -10.08 5.99
N HIS A 38 6.35 -8.79 6.34
CA HIS A 38 5.62 -8.22 7.48
C HIS A 38 4.29 -7.57 7.07
N LEU A 39 3.98 -7.54 5.76
CA LEU A 39 2.72 -7.01 5.27
C LEU A 39 1.60 -8.03 5.53
N GLN A 40 0.58 -7.63 6.31
CA GLN A 40 -0.56 -8.48 6.67
C GLN A 40 -1.65 -8.54 5.60
N TYR A 41 -1.54 -7.78 4.50
CA TYR A 41 -2.53 -7.77 3.44
C TYR A 41 -2.50 -9.11 2.68
N GLY A 42 -3.62 -9.82 2.70
CA GLY A 42 -3.88 -10.97 1.84
C GLY A 42 -4.11 -10.53 0.40
N THR A 43 -3.09 -9.98 -0.26
CA THR A 43 -3.21 -9.64 -1.68
C THR A 43 -3.01 -10.92 -2.50
N ASN A 44 -4.00 -11.30 -3.30
CA ASN A 44 -3.86 -12.31 -4.38
C ASN A 44 -2.97 -11.81 -5.55
N GLN A 45 -2.17 -10.75 -5.32
CA GLN A 45 -1.32 -10.13 -6.33
C GLN A 45 -0.06 -10.97 -6.53
N GLU A 46 0.25 -11.25 -7.79
CA GLU A 46 1.41 -12.07 -8.20
C GLU A 46 2.75 -11.45 -7.74
N ASP A 47 2.84 -10.12 -7.64
CA ASP A 47 4.06 -9.40 -7.25
C ASP A 47 3.91 -8.54 -5.98
N LYS A 48 4.06 -9.16 -4.81
CA LYS A 48 4.01 -8.45 -3.51
C LYS A 48 5.08 -7.36 -3.38
N CYS A 49 6.29 -7.60 -3.92
CA CYS A 49 7.38 -6.62 -3.88
C CYS A 49 7.08 -5.36 -4.70
N ALA A 50 6.40 -5.50 -5.85
CA ALA A 50 5.97 -4.36 -6.66
C ALA A 50 4.88 -3.55 -5.94
N TYR A 51 3.96 -4.25 -5.27
CA TYR A 51 2.94 -3.61 -4.45
C TYR A 51 3.53 -2.78 -3.30
N VAL A 52 4.55 -3.29 -2.60
CA VAL A 52 5.25 -2.53 -1.55
C VAL A 52 5.92 -1.28 -2.13
N ARG A 53 6.57 -1.37 -3.30
CA ARG A 53 7.16 -0.20 -3.96
C ARG A 53 6.12 0.85 -4.33
N TYR A 54 4.94 0.41 -4.79
CA TYR A 54 3.81 1.29 -5.05
C TYR A 54 3.31 1.97 -3.78
N LEU A 55 3.12 1.20 -2.70
CA LEU A 55 2.66 1.71 -1.40
C LEU A 55 3.63 2.78 -0.85
N LEU A 56 4.93 2.51 -0.90
CA LEU A 56 5.96 3.48 -0.51
C LEU A 56 5.93 4.75 -1.38
N THR A 57 5.43 4.68 -2.61
CA THR A 57 5.34 5.86 -3.49
C THR A 57 4.08 6.67 -3.20
N THR A 58 2.97 6.03 -2.83
CA THR A 58 1.66 6.67 -2.65
C THR A 58 1.45 7.15 -1.21
N GLU A 59 1.80 6.34 -0.21
CA GLU A 59 1.48 6.59 1.20
C GLU A 59 2.60 7.32 1.96
N LEU A 60 3.86 7.14 1.55
CA LEU A 60 4.99 7.79 2.25
C LEU A 60 5.10 9.27 1.85
N LEU A 61 4.72 10.15 2.78
CA LEU A 61 4.83 11.61 2.67
C LEU A 61 4.28 12.14 1.32
N PRO A 62 2.96 11.98 1.06
CA PRO A 62 2.37 12.33 -0.24
C PRO A 62 2.50 13.82 -0.57
N HIS A 63 2.59 14.68 0.45
CA HIS A 63 2.75 16.12 0.30
C HIS A 63 4.10 16.57 -0.28
N VAL A 64 5.09 15.68 -0.36
CA VAL A 64 6.40 15.98 -0.99
C VAL A 64 6.30 16.02 -2.51
N LYS A 65 5.29 15.34 -3.08
CA LYS A 65 5.00 15.37 -4.51
C LYS A 65 3.98 16.48 -4.79
N PHE A 66 4.36 17.48 -5.57
CA PHE A 66 3.43 18.54 -5.97
C PHE A 66 2.52 18.07 -7.12
N ALA A 67 1.29 18.59 -7.14
CA ALA A 67 0.33 18.29 -8.20
C ALA A 67 0.85 18.83 -9.55
N GLY A 68 0.96 17.96 -10.56
CA GLY A 68 1.43 18.32 -11.89
C GLY A 68 2.96 18.28 -12.10
N GLU A 69 3.74 17.96 -11.05
CA GLU A 69 5.20 17.86 -11.18
C GLU A 69 5.62 16.46 -11.69
N THR A 70 6.31 16.41 -12.83
CA THR A 70 6.92 15.19 -13.37
C THR A 70 8.40 15.15 -13.00
N VAL A 71 8.71 14.54 -11.85
CA VAL A 71 10.09 14.39 -11.35
C VAL A 71 10.45 12.91 -11.29
N PRO A 72 11.71 12.54 -11.63
CA PRO A 72 12.18 11.17 -11.51
C PRO A 72 12.06 10.66 -10.07
N LEU A 73 11.73 9.37 -9.93
CA LEU A 73 11.47 8.73 -8.63
C LEU A 73 12.64 8.89 -7.64
N GLU A 74 13.87 8.88 -8.14
CA GLU A 74 15.08 9.03 -7.33
C GLU A 74 15.14 10.40 -6.62
N VAL A 75 14.78 11.47 -7.32
CA VAL A 75 14.77 12.83 -6.77
C VAL A 75 13.65 12.97 -5.74
N LEU A 76 12.47 12.38 -6.00
CA LEU A 76 11.38 12.35 -5.04
C LEU A 76 11.77 11.61 -3.75
N ASN A 77 12.44 10.47 -3.89
CA ASN A 77 12.96 9.69 -2.77
C ASN A 77 14.06 10.43 -1.99
N ALA A 78 14.90 11.22 -2.67
CA ALA A 78 15.88 12.09 -2.03
C ALA A 78 15.19 13.19 -1.20
N ARG A 79 14.17 13.86 -1.74
CA ARG A 79 13.39 14.89 -1.01
C ARG A 79 12.72 14.30 0.23
N ARG A 80 12.09 13.12 0.10
CA ARG A 80 11.50 12.39 1.24
C ARG A 80 12.53 12.05 2.30
N THR A 81 13.69 11.52 1.90
CA THR A 81 14.79 11.17 2.80
C THR A 81 15.31 12.41 3.54
N MET A 82 15.50 13.53 2.84
CA MET A 82 15.93 14.78 3.46
C MET A 82 14.93 15.29 4.51
N LEU A 83 13.63 15.22 4.21
CA LEU A 83 12.59 15.62 5.16
C LEU A 83 12.56 14.68 6.37
N MET A 84 12.62 13.37 6.17
CA MET A 84 12.70 12.38 7.26
C MET A 84 13.94 12.59 8.13
N ALA A 85 15.10 12.84 7.51
CA ALA A 85 16.33 13.14 8.23
C ALA A 85 16.20 14.42 9.08
N ALA A 86 15.52 15.45 8.55
CA ALA A 86 15.23 16.66 9.32
C ALA A 86 14.29 16.39 10.51
N MET A 87 13.27 15.54 10.34
CA MET A 87 12.39 15.12 11.45
C MET A 87 13.16 14.36 12.53
N ILE A 88 13.99 13.38 12.14
CA ILE A 88 14.84 12.60 13.06
C ILE A 88 15.83 13.52 13.77
N ARG A 89 16.46 14.46 13.05
CA ARG A 89 17.37 15.45 13.65
C ARG A 89 16.65 16.29 14.70
N ARG A 90 15.44 16.78 14.42
CA ARG A 90 14.65 17.53 15.41
C ARG A 90 14.34 16.68 16.63
N LEU A 91 13.94 15.42 16.44
CA LEU A 91 13.65 14.48 17.52
C LEU A 91 14.88 14.21 18.41
N LEU A 92 16.06 14.03 17.81
CA LEU A 92 17.29 13.81 18.58
C LEU A 92 17.72 15.07 19.35
N LEU A 93 17.58 16.25 18.73
CA LEU A 93 17.95 17.51 19.37
C LEU A 93 17.03 17.86 20.55
N THR A 94 15.73 17.54 20.46
CA THR A 94 14.79 17.69 21.57
C THR A 94 15.06 16.68 22.68
N TYR A 95 15.38 15.42 22.34
CA TYR A 95 15.79 14.40 23.32
C TYR A 95 17.04 14.83 24.09
N CYS A 96 18.04 15.37 23.40
CA CYS A 96 19.25 15.92 24.02
C CYS A 96 19.03 17.29 24.71
N LYS A 97 17.79 17.80 24.79
CA LYS A 97 17.42 19.09 25.39
C LYS A 97 18.18 20.30 24.81
N LYS A 98 18.66 20.20 23.57
CA LYS A 98 19.31 21.31 22.84
C LYS A 98 18.27 22.27 22.24
N ILE A 99 17.08 21.77 21.96
CA ILE A 99 15.92 22.52 21.49
C ILE A 99 14.79 22.29 22.50
N PRO A 100 14.01 23.30 22.88
CA PRO A 100 12.84 23.12 23.74
C PRO A 100 11.79 22.23 23.07
N LEU A 101 10.93 21.61 23.88
CA LEU A 101 9.79 20.87 23.37
C LEU A 101 8.79 21.84 22.70
N ASP A 102 8.24 21.46 21.54
CA ASP A 102 7.24 22.28 20.85
C ASP A 102 5.94 22.37 21.68
N ASP A 103 5.44 23.59 21.88
CA ASP A 103 4.14 23.83 22.50
C ASP A 103 3.02 23.49 21.51
N ARG A 104 2.21 22.48 21.86
CA ARG A 104 1.06 22.04 21.06
C ARG A 104 -0.02 23.11 20.98
N ASP A 105 -0.11 23.98 21.98
CA ASP A 105 -1.15 24.99 22.06
C ASP A 105 -0.77 26.34 21.45
N ALA A 106 0.47 26.48 21.03
CA ALA A 106 0.97 27.66 20.32
C ALA A 106 0.11 27.95 19.08
N TYR A 107 -0.48 29.15 19.05
CA TYR A 107 -1.33 29.60 17.95
C TYR A 107 -0.68 29.49 16.55
N PRO A 108 0.63 29.73 16.35
CA PRO A 108 1.28 29.56 15.05
C PRO A 108 1.22 28.14 14.47
N ASN A 109 1.11 27.12 15.32
CA ASN A 109 1.01 25.72 14.89
C ASN A 109 -0.45 25.32 14.53
N LYS A 110 -1.43 26.13 14.94
CA LYS A 110 -2.85 25.88 14.72
C LYS A 110 -3.26 26.41 13.34
N ARG A 111 -3.91 25.55 12.55
CA ARG A 111 -4.48 25.92 11.24
C ARG A 111 -5.98 26.10 11.38
N VAL A 112 -6.46 27.33 11.23
CA VAL A 112 -7.90 27.64 11.21
C VAL A 112 -8.43 27.39 9.81
N VAL A 113 -9.35 26.44 9.67
CA VAL A 113 -9.97 26.12 8.39
C VAL A 113 -11.36 26.75 8.34
N THR A 114 -11.62 27.55 7.31
CA THR A 114 -12.88 28.29 7.17
C THR A 114 -14.01 27.38 6.68
N THR A 115 -15.26 27.79 6.95
CA THR A 115 -16.46 27.05 6.54
C THR A 115 -16.50 26.75 5.05
N GLY A 116 -16.05 27.68 4.20
CA GLY A 116 -15.97 27.47 2.75
C GLY A 116 -14.99 26.37 2.34
N ALA A 117 -13.82 26.30 2.99
CA ALA A 117 -12.84 25.24 2.73
C ALA A 117 -13.35 23.87 3.19
N LEU A 118 -14.05 23.81 4.34
CA LEU A 118 -14.70 22.58 4.82
C LEU A 118 -15.78 22.11 3.84
N LEU A 119 -16.65 23.02 3.40
CA LEU A 119 -17.74 22.70 2.48
C LEU A 119 -17.21 22.18 1.14
N THR A 120 -16.17 22.81 0.61
CA THR A 120 -15.51 22.37 -0.64
C THR A 120 -14.93 20.96 -0.49
N HIS A 121 -14.27 20.68 0.63
CA HIS A 121 -13.71 19.37 0.90
C HIS A 121 -14.80 18.30 0.98
N LEU A 122 -15.86 18.56 1.73
CA LEU A 122 -17.00 17.65 1.86
C LEU A 122 -17.69 17.41 0.52
N PHE A 123 -17.95 18.47 -0.23
CA PHE A 123 -18.57 18.38 -1.56
C PHE A 123 -17.74 17.51 -2.51
N ARG A 124 -16.41 17.70 -2.56
CA ARG A 124 -15.52 16.89 -3.41
C ARG A 124 -15.59 15.41 -3.06
N GLN A 125 -15.61 15.07 -1.77
CA GLN A 125 -15.72 13.69 -1.32
C GLN A 125 -17.06 13.06 -1.75
N LEU A 126 -18.17 13.76 -1.52
CA LEU A 126 -19.50 13.27 -1.87
C LEU A 126 -19.70 13.18 -3.38
N PHE A 127 -19.25 14.17 -4.15
CA PHE A 127 -19.36 14.17 -5.60
C PHE A 127 -18.53 13.06 -6.23
N GLN A 128 -17.30 12.86 -5.77
CA GLN A 128 -16.47 11.74 -6.25
C GLN A 128 -17.11 10.38 -5.97
N LYS A 129 -17.77 10.24 -4.81
CA LYS A 129 -18.54 9.04 -4.49
C LYS A 129 -19.67 8.82 -5.49
N VAL A 130 -20.51 9.84 -5.73
CA VAL A 130 -21.61 9.77 -6.70
C VAL A 130 -21.10 9.38 -8.10
N CYS A 131 -20.06 10.04 -8.61
CA CYS A 131 -19.50 9.72 -9.92
C CYS A 131 -18.96 8.27 -10.01
N ASN A 132 -18.42 7.74 -8.92
CA ASN A 132 -17.94 6.37 -8.89
C ASN A 132 -19.09 5.37 -8.82
N ASP A 133 -20.13 5.66 -8.05
CA ASP A 133 -21.33 4.83 -7.94
C ASP A 133 -22.04 4.71 -9.29
N THR A 134 -22.28 5.82 -10.00
CA THR A 134 -22.86 5.80 -11.36
C THR A 134 -22.00 5.02 -12.36
N ARG A 135 -20.67 5.16 -12.31
CA ARG A 135 -19.78 4.38 -13.17
C ARG A 135 -19.90 2.89 -12.88
N ASN A 136 -19.95 2.52 -11.60
CA ASN A 136 -20.03 1.12 -11.19
C ASN A 136 -21.37 0.50 -11.61
N GLU A 137 -22.48 1.23 -11.45
CA GLU A 137 -23.80 0.80 -11.92
C GLU A 137 -23.80 0.55 -13.43
N PHE A 138 -23.26 1.49 -14.23
CA PHE A 138 -23.16 1.31 -15.68
C PHE A 138 -22.33 0.08 -16.08
N VAL A 139 -21.18 -0.13 -15.43
CA VAL A 139 -20.33 -1.30 -15.68
C VAL A 139 -21.05 -2.61 -15.32
N GLN A 140 -21.82 -2.62 -14.23
CA GLN A 140 -22.62 -3.78 -13.84
C GLN A 140 -23.71 -4.09 -14.86
N GLU A 141 -24.43 -3.07 -15.36
CA GLU A 141 -25.46 -3.25 -16.38
C GLU A 141 -24.88 -3.79 -17.69
N VAL A 142 -23.75 -3.25 -18.15
CA VAL A 142 -23.05 -3.74 -19.35
C VAL A 142 -22.63 -5.19 -19.18
N ASN A 143 -22.02 -5.55 -18.04
CA ASN A 143 -21.57 -6.92 -17.79
C ASN A 143 -22.71 -7.91 -17.59
N ASN A 144 -23.89 -7.46 -17.14
CA ASN A 144 -25.04 -8.33 -16.91
C ASN A 144 -25.79 -8.69 -18.21
N ASP A 145 -25.46 -8.04 -19.34
CA ASP A 145 -25.95 -8.36 -20.70
C ASP A 145 -27.48 -8.65 -20.74
N ALA A 146 -28.26 -7.98 -19.88
CA ALA A 146 -29.68 -8.27 -19.69
C ALA A 146 -30.47 -8.05 -20.98
N TRP A 147 -30.02 -7.11 -21.81
CA TRP A 147 -30.55 -6.81 -23.13
C TRP A 147 -30.32 -7.93 -24.16
N LYS A 148 -29.30 -8.79 -23.99
CA LYS A 148 -29.10 -9.98 -24.83
C LYS A 148 -30.01 -11.16 -24.45
N LYS A 149 -30.45 -11.21 -23.19
CA LYS A 149 -31.34 -12.28 -22.69
C LYS A 149 -32.80 -12.08 -23.10
N ALA A 150 -33.20 -10.87 -23.49
CA ALA A 150 -34.57 -10.57 -23.92
C ALA A 150 -34.94 -11.15 -25.31
N GLY A 151 -33.96 -11.56 -26.11
CA GLY A 151 -34.18 -12.12 -27.45
C GLY A 151 -34.15 -13.65 -27.55
N GLN A 152 -33.81 -14.37 -26.48
CA GLN A 152 -33.96 -15.82 -26.46
C GLN A 152 -35.38 -16.14 -26.02
N PRO A 153 -36.23 -16.78 -26.87
CA PRO A 153 -37.46 -17.36 -26.35
C PRO A 153 -37.02 -18.33 -25.26
N THR A 154 -37.48 -18.11 -24.03
CA THR A 154 -37.31 -19.09 -22.97
C THR A 154 -37.87 -20.38 -23.51
N THR A 155 -37.00 -21.31 -23.91
CA THR A 155 -37.40 -22.68 -24.15
C THR A 155 -37.75 -23.19 -22.76
N SER A 156 -39.01 -22.96 -22.39
CA SER A 156 -39.66 -23.71 -21.33
C SER A 156 -39.68 -25.14 -21.82
N THR A 157 -38.58 -25.87 -21.63
CA THR A 157 -38.68 -27.30 -21.42
C THR A 157 -39.48 -27.45 -20.15
N ARG A 158 -40.79 -27.54 -20.36
CA ARG A 158 -41.78 -28.07 -19.45
C ARG A 158 -41.34 -29.51 -19.20
N SER A 159 -40.32 -29.69 -18.37
CA SER A 159 -39.97 -30.97 -17.80
C SER A 159 -41.13 -31.33 -16.90
N SER A 160 -42.05 -32.11 -17.45
CA SER A 160 -43.01 -32.90 -16.72
C SER A 160 -42.24 -33.87 -15.83
N LYS A 161 -41.72 -33.39 -14.69
CA LYS A 161 -41.58 -34.25 -13.54
C LYS A 161 -42.96 -34.35 -12.93
N CYS A 162 -43.67 -35.40 -13.34
CA CYS A 162 -44.82 -35.91 -12.61
C CYS A 162 -44.46 -35.97 -11.11
N PRO A 163 -45.26 -35.37 -10.21
CA PRO A 163 -45.12 -35.66 -8.80
C PRO A 163 -45.39 -37.16 -8.62
N ARG A 164 -44.36 -37.89 -8.19
CA ARG A 164 -44.52 -39.28 -7.78
C ARG A 164 -45.43 -39.25 -6.56
N SER A 165 -46.65 -39.73 -6.74
CA SER A 165 -47.63 -39.98 -5.68
C SER A 165 -46.97 -40.75 -4.54
N ARG A 166 -46.96 -40.15 -3.35
CA ARG A 166 -47.10 -40.89 -2.11
C ARG A 166 -48.11 -40.17 -1.23
N GLU A 167 -49.27 -40.80 -1.19
CA GLU A 167 -50.32 -40.61 -0.20
C GLU A 167 -49.79 -40.96 1.20
N ARG A 168 -50.36 -40.23 2.17
CA ARG A 168 -50.31 -40.37 3.63
C ARG A 168 -49.03 -39.96 4.34
#